data_AF-A0A5C6S171-F1
#
_entry.id   AF-A0A5C6S171-F1
#
_cell.length_a   1.000
_cell.length_b   1.000
_cell.length_c   1.000
_cell.angle_alpha   90.00
_cell.angle_beta   90.00
_cell.angle_gamma   90.00
#
_symmetry.space_group_name_H-M   'P 1'
#
loop_
_entity.id
_entity.type
_entity.pdbx_description
1 polymer ?
#
loop_
_entity_poly.entity_id
_entity_poly.type
_entity_poly.pdbx_seq_one_letter_code
_entity_poly.pdbx_strand_id
1 'polypeptide(L)'
;MLEEERKSFDFAADLIKQVLTLSSAIIAVTVSAAKFLFASASADVFQVMFISWASFIVCILFGFFAYMSLTGELARPKIPGAPHIYTGKIRFFMTIHLLAFFIGIIFVALFAYAGQECTDPAATWLCKRLL
;
A
#
# COMPACT_ATOMS: atom_id res chain seq x y z
N MET A 1 1.74 20.24 -24.81
CA MET A 1 0.96 19.58 -23.75
C MET A 1 -0.06 20.58 -23.27
N LEU A 2 -1.33 20.17 -23.23
CA LEU A 2 -2.40 21.00 -22.69
C LEU A 2 -2.26 21.11 -21.17
N GLU A 3 -2.72 22.20 -20.57
CA GLU A 3 -2.59 22.42 -19.12
C GLU A 3 -3.28 21.32 -18.29
N GLU A 4 -4.39 20.78 -18.80
CA GLU A 4 -5.12 19.67 -18.19
C GLU A 4 -4.30 18.37 -18.14
N GLU A 5 -3.52 18.09 -19.20
CA GLU A 5 -2.66 16.91 -19.26
C GLU A 5 -1.54 17.03 -18.23
N ARG A 6 -0.88 18.20 -18.17
CA ARG A 6 0.18 18.49 -17.18
C ARG A 6 -0.34 18.28 -15.76
N LYS A 7 -1.50 18.86 -15.46
CA LYS A 7 -2.15 18.75 -14.15
C LYS A 7 -2.51 17.31 -13.80
N SER A 8 -2.89 16.50 -14.79
CA SER A 8 -3.18 15.07 -14.58
C SER A 8 -1.92 14.27 -14.21
N PHE A 9 -0.77 14.57 -14.82
CA PHE A 9 0.52 13.98 -14.44
C PHE A 9 0.95 14.42 -13.03
N ASP A 10 0.80 15.70 -12.71
CA ASP A 10 1.14 16.25 -11.38
C ASP A 10 0.31 15.57 -10.28
N PHE A 11 -1.01 15.44 -10.48
CA PHE A 11 -1.88 14.74 -9.53
C PHE A 11 -1.54 13.27 -9.37
N ALA A 12 -1.23 12.56 -10.46
CA ALA A 12 -0.83 11.16 -10.38
C ALA A 12 0.50 11.01 -9.61
N ALA A 13 1.47 11.89 -9.87
CA ALA A 13 2.75 11.90 -9.17
C ALA A 13 2.58 12.17 -7.68
N ASP A 14 1.72 13.13 -7.31
CA ASP A 14 1.48 13.50 -5.93
C ASP A 14 0.71 12.41 -5.17
N LEU A 15 -0.26 11.74 -5.80
CA LEU A 15 -0.93 10.57 -5.23
C LEU A 15 0.08 9.46 -4.90
N ILE A 16 0.95 9.10 -5.85
CA ILE A 16 1.98 8.07 -5.62
C ILE A 16 2.85 8.44 -4.43
N LYS A 17 3.36 9.69 -4.39
CA LYS A 17 4.21 10.16 -3.28
C LYS A 17 3.50 10.06 -1.94
N GLN A 18 2.24 10.49 -1.86
CA GLN A 18 1.45 10.42 -0.63
C GLN A 18 1.28 8.97 -0.14
N VAL A 19 0.95 8.04 -1.03
CA VAL A 19 0.79 6.63 -0.68
C VAL A 19 2.14 6.00 -0.28
N LEU A 20 3.24 6.35 -0.94
CA LEU A 20 4.59 5.91 -0.56
C LEU A 20 4.97 6.40 0.85
N THR A 21 4.75 7.68 1.14
CA THR A 21 5.02 8.28 2.45
C THR A 21 4.18 7.61 3.53
N LEU A 22 2.87 7.44 3.30
CA LEU A 22 1.98 6.82 4.27
C LEU A 22 2.33 5.34 4.52
N SER A 23 2.61 4.56 3.46
CA SER A 23 3.02 3.16 3.58
C SER A 23 4.31 3.04 4.41
N SER A 24 5.30 3.90 4.14
CA SER A 24 6.57 3.91 4.86
C SER A 24 6.40 4.31 6.32
N ALA A 25 5.56 5.32 6.60
CA ALA A 25 5.25 5.75 7.96
C ALA A 25 4.56 4.64 8.77
N ILE A 26 3.60 3.93 8.18
CA ILE A 26 2.91 2.81 8.83
C ILE A 26 3.90 1.69 9.16
N ILE A 27 4.76 1.29 8.21
CA ILE A 27 5.81 0.30 8.47
C ILE A 27 6.72 0.78 9.60
N ALA A 28 7.23 2.01 9.53
CA ALA A 28 8.14 2.54 10.54
C ALA A 28 7.52 2.50 11.94
N VAL A 29 6.29 3.01 12.10
CA VAL A 29 5.58 3.02 13.38
C VAL A 29 5.34 1.60 13.91
N THR A 30 4.81 0.71 13.06
CA THR A 30 4.46 -0.66 13.49
C THR A 30 5.68 -1.53 13.79
N VAL A 31 6.77 -1.38 13.03
CA VAL A 31 8.05 -2.07 13.29
C VAL A 31 8.71 -1.51 14.55
N SER A 32 8.74 -0.19 14.74
CA SER A 32 9.26 0.42 15.98
C SER A 32 8.48 -0.01 17.23
N ALA A 33 7.16 -0.16 17.10
CA ALA A 33 6.29 -0.62 18.18
C ALA A 33 6.21 -2.15 18.29
N ALA A 34 6.91 -2.92 17.44
CA ALA A 34 6.76 -4.37 17.34
C ALA A 34 6.86 -5.10 18.68
N LYS A 35 7.88 -4.77 19.50
CA LYS A 35 8.06 -5.41 20.81
C LYS A 35 6.87 -5.20 21.75
N PHE A 36 6.19 -4.07 21.65
CA PHE A 36 5.01 -3.77 22.45
C PHE A 36 3.75 -4.40 21.86
N LEU A 37 3.60 -4.38 20.53
CA LEU A 37 2.43 -4.92 19.83
C LEU A 37 2.37 -6.45 19.84
N PHE A 38 3.51 -7.14 19.89
CA PHE A 38 3.57 -8.61 19.80
C PHE A 38 3.88 -9.31 21.13
N ALA A 39 4.00 -8.59 22.24
CA ALA A 39 4.39 -9.18 23.53
C ALA A 39 3.47 -10.31 24.00
N SER A 40 2.18 -10.25 23.63
CA SER A 40 1.14 -11.23 23.99
C SER A 40 0.36 -11.76 22.77
N ALA A 41 0.84 -11.50 21.55
CA ALA A 41 0.13 -11.89 20.33
C ALA A 41 0.34 -13.38 20.04
N SER A 42 -0.72 -14.07 19.60
CA SER A 42 -0.61 -15.44 19.08
C SER A 42 0.13 -15.45 17.73
N ALA A 43 0.62 -16.63 17.33
CA ALA A 43 1.32 -16.80 16.04
C ALA A 43 0.44 -16.39 14.85
N ASP A 44 -0.87 -16.65 14.91
CA ASP A 44 -1.81 -16.31 13.83
C ASP A 44 -1.99 -14.79 13.70
N VAL A 45 -2.09 -14.07 14.82
CA VAL A 45 -2.15 -12.60 14.83
C VAL A 45 -0.86 -12.00 14.28
N PHE A 46 0.29 -12.61 14.57
CA PHE A 46 1.56 -12.19 13.97
C PHE A 46 1.59 -12.37 12.44
N GLN A 47 1.02 -13.46 11.92
CA GLN A 47 0.94 -13.68 10.46
C GLN A 47 0.13 -12.59 9.76
N VAL A 48 -0.97 -12.13 10.36
CA VAL A 48 -1.79 -11.02 9.81
C VAL A 48 -0.96 -9.75 9.68
N MET A 49 -0.16 -9.38 10.68
CA MET A 49 0.73 -8.23 10.56
C MET A 49 1.80 -8.46 9.48
N PHE A 50 2.42 -9.63 9.44
CA PHE A 50 3.46 -9.91 8.45
C PHE A 50 2.94 -9.76 7.01
N ILE A 51 1.71 -10.22 6.75
CA ILE A 51 1.04 -10.04 5.45
C ILE A 51 0.81 -8.54 5.15
N SER A 52 0.45 -7.75 6.16
CA SER A 52 0.32 -6.29 6.02
C SER A 52 1.65 -5.64 5.61
N TRP A 53 2.75 -5.94 6.31
CA TRP A 53 4.06 -5.41 5.98
C TRP A 53 4.51 -5.82 4.58
N ALA A 54 4.33 -7.09 4.21
CA ALA A 54 4.60 -7.57 2.86
C ALA A 54 3.79 -6.79 1.82
N SER A 55 2.51 -6.53 2.08
CA SER A 55 1.62 -5.76 1.20
C SER A 55 2.10 -4.31 1.05
N PHE A 56 2.53 -3.64 2.12
CA PHE A 56 3.09 -2.29 2.02
C PHE A 56 4.44 -2.25 1.31
N ILE A 57 5.29 -3.28 1.46
CA ILE A 57 6.54 -3.38 0.69
C ILE A 57 6.23 -3.53 -0.79
N VAL A 58 5.27 -4.39 -1.16
CA VAL A 58 4.79 -4.51 -2.54
C VAL A 58 4.24 -3.18 -3.04
N CYS A 59 3.42 -2.50 -2.25
CA CYS A 59 2.93 -1.15 -2.56
C CYS A 59 4.09 -0.20 -2.88
N ILE A 60 5.13 -0.16 -2.04
CA ILE A 60 6.28 0.74 -2.21
C ILE A 60 7.03 0.44 -3.52
N LEU A 61 7.35 -0.84 -3.77
CA LEU A 61 8.07 -1.25 -4.98
C LEU A 61 7.30 -0.89 -6.25
N PHE A 62 6.00 -1.21 -6.30
CA PHE A 62 5.15 -0.89 -7.45
C PHE A 62 4.87 0.61 -7.57
N GLY A 63 4.84 1.35 -6.46
CA GLY A 63 4.75 2.81 -6.46
C GLY A 63 5.97 3.46 -7.13
N PHE A 64 7.18 2.97 -6.84
CA PHE A 64 8.38 3.43 -7.55
C PHE A 64 8.34 3.10 -9.05
N PHE A 65 7.88 1.90 -9.42
CA PHE A 65 7.73 1.54 -10.84
C PHE A 65 6.66 2.40 -11.54
N ALA A 66 5.54 2.69 -10.88
CA ALA A 66 4.52 3.60 -11.41
C ALA A 66 5.09 5.01 -11.59
N TYR A 67 5.86 5.52 -10.62
CA TYR A 67 6.48 6.83 -10.69
C TYR A 67 7.48 6.93 -11.85
N MET A 68 8.36 5.93 -11.99
CA MET A 68 9.31 5.86 -13.11
C MET A 68 8.62 5.69 -14.47
N SER A 69 7.52 4.95 -14.52
CA SER A 69 6.75 4.82 -15.76
C SER A 69 6.06 6.14 -16.13
N LEU A 70 5.60 6.91 -15.14
CA LEU A 70 4.96 8.21 -15.34
C LEU A 70 5.97 9.24 -15.85
N THR A 71 7.15 9.32 -15.23
CA THR A 71 8.22 10.23 -15.69
C THR A 71 8.80 9.80 -17.04
N GLY A 72 8.90 8.49 -17.28
CA GLY A 72 9.32 7.94 -18.56
C GLY A 72 8.37 8.30 -19.71
N GLU A 73 7.05 8.17 -19.49
CA GLU A 73 6.04 8.56 -20.47
C GLU A 73 6.04 10.08 -20.72
N LEU A 74 6.29 10.89 -19.69
CA LEU A 74 6.38 12.34 -19.83
C LEU A 74 7.60 12.78 -20.65
N ALA A 75 8.75 12.14 -20.43
CA ALA A 75 9.99 12.48 -21.11
C ALA A 75 10.09 11.90 -22.52
N ARG A 76 9.57 10.68 -22.73
CA ARG A 76 9.63 9.93 -23.99
C ARG A 76 8.30 9.21 -24.20
N PRO A 77 7.25 9.92 -24.64
CA PRO A 77 5.92 9.33 -24.78
C PRO A 77 5.91 8.23 -25.84
N LYS A 78 5.05 7.23 -25.65
CA LYS A 78 4.90 6.12 -26.60
C LYS A 78 4.47 6.62 -27.98
N ILE A 79 3.62 7.65 -28.02
CA ILE A 79 3.24 8.38 -29.23
C ILE A 79 3.98 9.73 -29.19
N PRO A 80 4.86 10.03 -30.17
CA PRO A 80 5.59 11.29 -30.21
C PRO A 80 4.64 12.49 -30.11
N GLY A 81 4.89 13.37 -29.13
CA GLY A 81 4.09 14.58 -28.91
C GLY A 81 2.77 14.39 -28.15
N ALA A 82 2.41 13.16 -27.76
CA ALA A 82 1.15 12.86 -27.06
C ALA A 82 1.38 11.96 -25.82
N PRO A 83 1.92 12.52 -24.71
CA PRO A 83 2.07 11.79 -23.45
C PRO A 83 0.70 11.53 -22.81
N HIS A 84 0.49 10.30 -22.32
CA HIS A 84 -0.77 9.93 -21.68
C HIS A 84 -0.54 9.15 -20.38
N ILE A 85 -1.18 9.57 -19.29
CA ILE A 85 -1.14 8.85 -18.00
C ILE A 85 -1.78 7.46 -18.05
N TYR A 86 -2.53 7.18 -19.11
CA TYR A 86 -3.35 5.99 -19.26
C TYR A 86 -2.65 4.87 -20.04
N THR A 87 -1.34 4.94 -20.25
CA THR A 87 -0.62 3.82 -20.87
C THR A 87 -0.71 2.56 -20.01
N GLY A 88 -0.71 1.39 -20.67
CA GLY A 88 -0.92 0.11 -19.98
C GLY A 88 0.09 -0.16 -18.85
N LYS A 89 1.34 0.29 -19.00
CA LYS A 89 2.37 0.15 -17.96
C LYS A 89 2.07 0.99 -16.72
N ILE A 90 1.72 2.27 -16.91
CA ILE A 90 1.35 3.17 -15.80
C ILE A 90 0.13 2.60 -15.08
N ARG A 91 -0.91 2.21 -15.82
CA ARG A 91 -2.12 1.62 -15.23
C ARG A 91 -1.81 0.36 -14.43
N PHE A 92 -1.06 -0.58 -14.99
CA PHE A 92 -0.69 -1.82 -14.32
C PHE A 92 0.05 -1.57 -13.00
N PHE A 93 1.11 -0.77 -13.03
CA PHE A 93 1.89 -0.50 -11.81
C PHE A 93 1.08 0.30 -10.78
N MET A 94 0.29 1.28 -11.22
CA MET A 94 -0.58 2.06 -10.34
C MET A 94 -1.66 1.20 -9.69
N THR A 95 -2.29 0.29 -10.44
CA THR A 95 -3.33 -0.60 -9.91
C THR A 95 -2.75 -1.52 -8.84
N ILE A 96 -1.60 -2.15 -9.08
CA ILE A 96 -0.97 -3.02 -8.07
C ILE A 96 -0.54 -2.20 -6.85
N HIS A 97 0.05 -1.02 -7.05
CA HIS A 97 0.43 -0.10 -5.97
C HIS A 97 -0.75 0.23 -5.05
N LEU A 98 -1.87 0.68 -5.61
CA LEU A 98 -3.05 1.05 -4.83
C LEU A 98 -3.73 -0.17 -4.19
N LEU A 99 -3.86 -1.29 -4.90
CA LEU A 99 -4.46 -2.51 -4.33
C LEU A 99 -3.61 -3.04 -3.17
N ALA A 100 -2.30 -3.09 -3.33
CA ALA A 100 -1.39 -3.53 -2.27
C ALA A 100 -1.46 -2.59 -1.05
N PHE A 101 -1.59 -1.28 -1.27
CA PHE A 101 -1.82 -0.32 -0.18
C PHE A 101 -3.11 -0.61 0.59
N PHE A 102 -4.24 -0.78 -0.11
CA PHE A 102 -5.52 -1.06 0.53
C PHE A 102 -5.53 -2.41 1.27
N ILE A 103 -4.93 -3.44 0.68
CA ILE A 103 -4.73 -4.73 1.36
C ILE A 103 -3.89 -4.52 2.63
N GLY A 104 -2.77 -3.80 2.55
CA GLY A 104 -1.94 -3.48 3.71
C GLY A 104 -2.75 -2.81 4.83
N ILE A 105 -3.56 -1.81 4.50
CA ILE A 105 -4.44 -1.11 5.45
C ILE A 105 -5.44 -2.06 6.10
N ILE A 106 -6.11 -2.90 5.30
CA ILE A 106 -7.07 -3.88 5.81
C ILE A 106 -6.40 -4.81 6.81
N PHE A 107 -5.22 -5.35 6.49
CA PHE A 107 -4.51 -6.26 7.38
C PHE A 107 -3.97 -5.55 8.65
N VAL A 108 -3.55 -4.28 8.60
CA VAL A 108 -3.22 -3.52 9.84
C VAL A 108 -4.45 -3.39 10.73
N ALA A 109 -5.59 -3.03 10.14
CA ALA A 109 -6.83 -2.86 10.89
C ALA A 109 -7.29 -4.19 11.50
N LEU A 110 -7.20 -5.29 10.75
CA LEU A 110 -7.49 -6.63 11.25
C LEU A 110 -6.54 -7.05 12.37
N PHE A 111 -5.25 -6.78 12.25
CA PHE A 111 -4.28 -7.01 13.32
C PHE A 111 -4.66 -6.23 14.59
N ALA A 112 -4.98 -4.93 14.46
CA ALA A 112 -5.34 -4.09 15.60
C ALA A 112 -6.60 -4.60 16.30
N TYR A 113 -7.62 -4.98 15.52
CA TYR A 113 -8.85 -5.58 16.04
C TYR A 113 -8.58 -6.93 16.73
N ALA A 114 -7.87 -7.83 16.06
CA ALA A 114 -7.58 -9.17 16.57
C ALA A 114 -6.69 -9.13 17.84
N GLY A 115 -5.72 -8.23 17.89
CA GLY A 115 -4.85 -8.05 19.06
C GLY A 115 -5.58 -7.52 20.29
N GLN A 116 -6.73 -6.83 20.12
CA GLN A 116 -7.55 -6.33 21.22
C GLN A 116 -8.61 -7.36 21.65
N GLU A 117 -9.40 -7.86 20.70
CA GLU A 117 -10.62 -8.63 20.99
C GLU A 117 -10.39 -10.15 21.03
N CYS A 118 -9.38 -10.68 20.32
CA CYS A 118 -9.14 -12.12 20.24
C CYS A 118 -8.15 -12.63 21.31
N THR A 119 -7.83 -11.82 22.32
CA THR A 119 -7.00 -12.23 23.47
C THR A 119 -7.81 -12.87 24.60
N ASP A 120 -9.15 -12.72 24.59
CA ASP A 120 -10.05 -13.36 25.55
C ASP A 120 -10.42 -14.80 25.08
N PRO A 121 -10.32 -15.84 25.93
CA PRO A 121 -10.76 -17.21 25.61
C PRO A 121 -12.24 -17.33 25.22
N ALA A 122 -13.07 -16.31 25.47
CA ALA A 122 -14.45 -16.22 24.98
C ALA A 122 -14.57 -15.68 23.53
N ALA A 123 -13.46 -15.55 22.80
CA ALA A 123 -13.38 -14.96 21.47
C ALA A 123 -14.53 -15.41 20.55
N THR A 124 -15.25 -14.41 20.04
CA THR A 124 -16.40 -14.56 19.15
C THR A 124 -16.04 -15.38 17.91
N TRP A 125 -17.04 -16.02 17.28
CA TRP A 125 -16.85 -16.82 16.06
C TRP A 125 -16.07 -16.07 14.96
N LEU A 126 -16.15 -14.74 14.95
CA LEU A 126 -15.39 -13.86 14.05
C LEU A 126 -13.87 -14.07 14.15
N CYS A 127 -13.31 -14.19 15.35
CA CYS A 127 -11.87 -14.39 15.55
C CYS A 127 -11.37 -15.69 14.92
N LYS A 128 -12.14 -16.78 15.01
CA LYS A 128 -11.81 -18.08 14.37
C LYS A 128 -11.95 -18.10 12.85
N ARG A 129 -12.60 -17.09 12.27
CA ARG A 129 -12.82 -16.99 10.81
C ARG A 129 -11.91 -15.97 10.14
N LEU A 130 -11.38 -15.03 10.92
CA LEU A 130 -10.50 -13.94 10.47
C LEU A 130 -9.01 -14.26 10.67
N LEU A 131 -8.66 -15.09 11.66
CA LEU A 131 -7.34 -15.65 11.90
C LEU A 131 -7.33 -17.12 11.46
#